data_AF-E0S4P5-F1
#
_entry.id   AF-E0S4P5-F1
#
_cell.length_a   1.000
_cell.length_b   1.000
_cell.length_c   1.000
_cell.angle_alpha   90.00
_cell.angle_beta   90.00
_cell.angle_gamma   90.00
#
_symmetry.space_group_name_H-M   'P 1'
#
loop_
_entity.id
_entity.type
_entity.pdbx_description
1 polymer ?
#
loop_
_entity_poly.entity_id
_entity_poly.type
_entity_poly.pdbx_seq_one_letter_code
_entity_poly.pdbx_strand_id
1 'polypeptide(L)'
;MNNKPRYIEGTMRNKIVNLLHVSSVITPRSYKLFDEPQSSINNTMCKMKREGVVEKGHSVEVFENLVISNYKENLENYFYDNIPDENLDFFEEYGIRDIKRAKYSKDQLQANAKRIIRSSEVVIMMDCAGIPTLPADKKDVVKNKTLTGNVYYQSREIRKYSGYTDDVEEIDGEKTAIASRINGTLLSAGGNYNVYHFGKDIQTWSAQGEYKIKSFIQNMLANYINKESCMLESAIILAYDLCLFERIIDPPKKYRERYEGLCMTYDDLYILPYDRNGRDMIKIMSESDWQVRMYEAVMEEPYKDTSKLDYVCDFYDGEVYTFVFCVPNFARLLQFVRKVKFAVPPKETIRVICFDYQAEFIKSILDGYAEIFSCSFEDFLKDWNSKKLVQQKAI
;
A
#
# COMPACT_ATOMS: atom_id res chain seq x y z
N MET A 1 4.01 43.87 -14.08
CA MET A 1 4.12 43.11 -12.82
C MET A 1 4.56 41.70 -13.16
N ASN A 2 5.78 41.30 -12.80
CA ASN A 2 6.21 39.90 -12.97
C ASN A 2 5.43 39.03 -11.99
N ASN A 3 4.43 38.30 -12.49
CA ASN A 3 3.75 37.25 -11.74
C ASN A 3 4.76 36.15 -11.45
N LYS A 4 5.54 36.28 -10.36
CA LYS A 4 6.34 35.18 -9.84
C LYS A 4 5.42 33.97 -9.64
N PRO A 5 5.83 32.76 -10.05
CA PRO A 5 5.07 31.54 -9.76
C PRO A 5 4.77 31.46 -8.27
N ARG A 6 3.50 31.22 -7.93
CA ARG A 6 3.06 31.09 -6.55
C ARG A 6 2.85 29.62 -6.23
N TYR A 7 3.49 29.18 -5.15
CA TYR A 7 3.41 27.82 -4.57
C TYR A 7 2.53 27.81 -3.32
N ILE A 8 1.51 28.67 -3.29
CA ILE A 8 0.63 28.87 -2.13
C ILE A 8 -0.17 27.61 -1.84
N GLU A 9 -0.43 27.37 -0.56
CA GLU A 9 -1.31 26.31 -0.04
C GLU A 9 -2.63 26.19 -0.84
N GLY A 10 -3.09 24.95 -1.00
CA GLY A 10 -4.30 24.64 -1.78
C GLY A 10 -4.10 24.62 -3.30
N THR A 11 -2.93 25.00 -3.82
CA THR A 11 -2.62 24.86 -5.26
C THR A 11 -2.03 23.49 -5.59
N MET A 12 -2.27 23.01 -6.81
CA MET A 12 -1.63 21.78 -7.32
C MET A 12 -0.09 21.84 -7.26
N ARG A 13 0.49 23.02 -7.53
CA ARG A 13 1.94 23.24 -7.39
C ARG A 13 2.41 22.97 -5.96
N ASN A 14 1.71 23.53 -4.97
CA ASN A 14 2.01 23.31 -3.56
C ASN A 14 1.88 21.85 -3.17
N LYS A 15 0.78 21.18 -3.56
CA LYS A 15 0.57 19.74 -3.32
C LYS A 15 1.73 18.90 -3.85
N ILE A 16 2.13 19.12 -5.11
CA ILE A 16 3.24 18.39 -5.74
C ILE A 16 4.56 18.65 -5.00
N VAL A 17 4.84 19.89 -4.62
CA VAL A 17 6.08 20.24 -3.92
C VAL A 17 6.11 19.66 -2.51
N ASN A 18 5.02 19.76 -1.73
CA ASN A 18 4.91 19.17 -0.41
C ASN A 18 5.13 17.64 -0.47
N LEU A 19 4.48 16.96 -1.42
CA LEU A 19 4.71 15.54 -1.65
C LEU A 19 6.16 15.24 -2.01
N LEU A 20 6.80 16.01 -2.90
CA LEU A 20 8.21 15.81 -3.24
C LEU A 20 9.18 16.02 -2.07
N HIS A 21 8.86 16.89 -1.11
CA HIS A 21 9.69 17.05 0.09
C HIS A 21 9.70 15.80 0.96
N VAL A 22 8.62 15.00 0.91
CA VAL A 22 8.44 13.82 1.77
C VAL A 22 8.69 12.51 1.03
N SER A 23 8.32 12.44 -0.24
CA SER A 23 8.50 11.28 -1.11
C SER A 23 9.83 11.32 -1.87
N SER A 24 10.47 12.47 -2.02
CA SER A 24 11.67 12.73 -2.84
C SER A 24 11.48 12.59 -4.36
N VAL A 25 10.59 11.70 -4.78
CA VAL A 25 10.32 11.39 -6.18
C VAL A 25 8.81 11.27 -6.41
N ILE A 26 8.33 11.71 -7.57
CA ILE A 26 6.97 11.41 -8.05
C ILE A 26 7.06 10.65 -9.36
N THR A 27 6.32 9.55 -9.48
CA THR A 27 6.28 8.72 -10.70
C THR A 27 5.04 9.02 -11.55
N PRO A 28 5.06 8.68 -12.85
CA PRO A 28 3.89 8.72 -13.70
C PRO A 28 2.71 7.88 -13.24
N ARG A 29 2.94 6.84 -12.44
CA ARG A 29 1.88 6.06 -11.81
C ARG A 29 1.27 6.83 -10.65
N SER A 30 2.11 7.47 -9.84
CA SER A 30 1.71 8.20 -8.64
C SER A 30 0.76 9.36 -8.94
N TYR A 31 1.08 10.22 -9.90
CA TYR A 31 0.19 11.36 -10.17
C TYR A 31 -1.13 10.98 -10.86
N LYS A 32 -1.29 9.73 -11.35
CA LYS A 32 -2.60 9.23 -11.83
C LYS A 32 -3.58 8.97 -10.68
N LEU A 33 -3.07 8.87 -9.45
CA LEU A 33 -3.86 8.72 -8.23
C LEU A 33 -4.48 10.03 -7.76
N PHE A 34 -4.07 11.17 -8.34
CA PHE A 34 -4.64 12.47 -8.02
C PHE A 34 -6.07 12.55 -8.56
N ASP A 35 -6.97 13.22 -7.84
CA ASP A 35 -8.35 13.39 -8.27
C ASP A 35 -8.48 14.36 -9.44
N GLU A 36 -7.50 15.25 -9.61
CA GLU A 36 -7.50 16.25 -10.64
C GLU A 36 -7.33 15.68 -12.05
N PRO A 37 -7.87 16.34 -13.09
CA PRO A 37 -7.71 15.89 -14.47
C PRO A 37 -6.25 15.77 -14.88
N GLN A 38 -5.90 14.68 -15.56
CA GLN A 38 -4.52 14.40 -15.99
C GLN A 38 -3.91 15.54 -16.85
N SER A 39 -4.73 16.22 -17.65
CA SER A 39 -4.32 17.39 -18.43
C SER A 39 -3.87 18.55 -17.53
N SER A 40 -4.57 18.80 -16.42
CA SER A 40 -4.23 19.84 -15.44
C SER A 40 -2.91 19.53 -14.74
N ILE A 41 -2.72 18.28 -14.33
CA ILE A 41 -1.49 17.79 -13.70
C ILE A 41 -0.31 17.93 -14.66
N ASN A 42 -0.45 17.44 -15.89
CA ASN A 42 0.59 17.54 -16.92
C ASN A 42 0.97 18.99 -17.21
N ASN A 43 -0.02 19.88 -17.34
CA ASN A 43 0.21 21.30 -17.54
C ASN A 43 0.96 21.94 -16.37
N THR A 44 0.62 21.56 -15.14
CA THR A 44 1.29 22.04 -13.92
C THR A 44 2.74 21.57 -13.89
N MET A 45 3.00 20.28 -14.13
CA MET A 45 4.34 19.72 -14.20
C MET A 45 5.20 20.38 -15.29
N CYS A 46 4.64 20.64 -16.48
CA CYS A 46 5.32 21.36 -17.55
C CYS A 46 5.65 22.82 -17.22
N LYS A 47 4.85 23.48 -16.37
CA LYS A 47 5.17 24.83 -15.86
C LYS A 47 6.30 24.75 -14.83
N MET A 48 6.19 23.84 -13.85
CA MET A 48 7.20 23.66 -12.81
C MET A 48 8.58 23.28 -13.38
N LYS A 49 8.62 22.50 -14.48
CA LYS A 49 9.86 22.22 -15.23
C LYS A 49 10.46 23.49 -15.85
N ARG A 50 9.63 24.32 -16.50
CA ARG A 50 10.07 25.61 -17.09
C ARG A 50 10.53 26.61 -16.03
N GLU A 51 9.96 26.53 -14.84
CA GLU A 51 10.30 27.35 -13.67
C GLU A 51 11.58 26.88 -12.96
N GLY A 52 12.17 25.75 -13.37
CA GLY A 52 13.38 25.19 -12.74
C GLY A 52 13.14 24.58 -11.35
N VAL A 53 11.88 24.31 -11.00
CA VAL A 53 11.50 23.77 -9.69
C VAL A 53 11.57 22.26 -9.63
N VAL A 54 11.22 21.60 -10.74
CA VAL A 54 11.37 20.15 -10.88
C VAL A 54 12.12 19.80 -12.15
N GLU A 55 12.89 18.71 -12.09
CA GLU A 55 13.55 18.13 -13.25
C GLU A 55 13.10 16.69 -13.49
N LYS A 56 13.34 16.22 -14.71
CA LYS A 56 13.12 14.82 -15.08
C LYS A 56 14.27 13.98 -14.55
N GLY A 57 13.95 12.97 -13.75
CA GLY A 57 14.86 11.90 -13.39
C GLY A 57 14.56 10.60 -14.16
N HIS A 58 15.54 9.69 -14.12
CA HIS A 58 15.44 8.36 -14.72
C HIS A 58 15.78 7.31 -13.67
N SER A 59 15.01 6.23 -13.59
CA SER A 59 15.24 5.12 -12.66
C SER A 59 15.02 3.76 -13.33
N VAL A 60 15.38 2.69 -12.63
CA VAL A 60 15.25 1.30 -13.13
C VAL A 60 13.83 0.75 -13.01
N GLU A 61 13.06 1.26 -12.04
CA GLU A 61 11.68 0.82 -11.80
C GLU A 61 10.67 1.57 -12.70
N VAL A 62 10.95 2.85 -12.95
CA VAL A 62 10.19 3.73 -13.83
C VAL A 62 11.13 4.48 -14.77
N PHE A 63 10.82 4.44 -16.07
CA PHE A 63 11.61 5.07 -17.12
C PHE A 63 11.76 6.59 -16.93
N GLU A 64 10.73 7.24 -16.37
CA GLU A 64 10.71 8.67 -16.06
C GLU A 64 10.14 8.88 -14.65
N ASN A 65 10.74 9.80 -13.92
CA ASN A 65 10.21 10.33 -12.67
C ASN A 65 10.50 11.84 -12.55
N LEU A 66 9.93 12.48 -11.53
CA LEU A 66 10.12 13.90 -11.24
C LEU A 66 10.71 14.09 -9.86
N VAL A 67 11.66 15.01 -9.76
CA VAL A 67 12.39 15.34 -8.52
C VAL A 67 12.54 16.85 -8.41
N ILE A 68 12.73 17.36 -7.18
CA ILE A 68 13.06 18.77 -6.96
C ILE A 68 14.44 19.07 -7.55
N SER A 69 14.53 20.14 -8.35
CA SER A 69 15.78 20.71 -8.86
C SER A 69 16.13 21.98 -8.12
N ASN A 70 17.38 22.45 -8.24
CA ASN A 70 17.85 23.75 -7.71
C ASN A 70 17.36 24.06 -6.28
N TYR A 71 17.38 23.06 -5.39
CA TYR A 71 16.69 23.13 -4.09
C TYR A 71 16.99 24.41 -3.31
N LYS A 72 18.27 24.80 -3.18
CA LYS A 72 18.67 26.01 -2.45
C LYS A 72 18.07 27.30 -3.02
N GLU A 73 18.09 27.44 -4.35
CA GLU A 73 17.50 28.60 -5.03
C GLU A 73 15.96 28.60 -4.91
N ASN A 74 15.35 27.43 -5.02
CA ASN A 74 13.90 27.29 -4.90
C ASN A 74 13.41 27.43 -3.45
N LEU A 75 14.26 27.10 -2.47
CA LEU A 75 14.00 27.32 -1.06
C LEU A 75 13.78 28.82 -0.79
N GLU A 76 14.73 29.64 -1.22
CA GLU A 76 14.68 31.11 -1.13
C GLU A 76 13.56 31.74 -1.95
N ASN A 77 13.33 31.25 -3.17
CA ASN A 77 12.38 31.88 -4.09
C ASN A 77 10.93 31.46 -3.89
N TYR A 78 10.70 30.23 -3.44
CA TYR A 78 9.38 29.60 -3.48
C TYR A 78 8.99 28.84 -2.22
N PHE A 79 9.91 28.20 -1.49
CA PHE A 79 9.50 27.22 -0.46
C PHE A 79 9.41 27.79 0.96
N TYR A 80 10.31 28.68 1.41
CA TYR A 80 10.32 29.16 2.81
C TYR A 80 8.95 29.66 3.31
N ASP A 81 8.23 30.44 2.50
CA ASP A 81 6.94 31.00 2.91
C ASP A 81 5.73 30.09 2.60
N ASN A 82 5.94 28.95 1.94
CA ASN A 82 4.85 28.15 1.36
C ASN A 82 4.87 26.67 1.74
N ILE A 83 5.97 26.16 2.28
CA ILE A 83 6.16 24.77 2.67
C ILE A 83 6.45 24.73 4.17
N PRO A 84 5.74 23.90 4.97
CA PRO A 84 6.00 23.79 6.39
C PRO A 84 7.44 23.36 6.70
N ASP A 85 8.04 23.95 7.74
CA ASP A 85 9.43 23.67 8.16
C ASP A 85 9.67 22.18 8.40
N GLU A 86 8.70 21.44 8.93
CA GLU A 86 8.86 20.00 9.20
C GLU A 86 9.04 19.19 7.91
N ASN A 87 8.41 19.63 6.82
CA ASN A 87 8.56 18.99 5.52
C ASN A 87 9.92 19.34 4.91
N LEU A 88 10.39 20.58 5.10
CA LEU A 88 11.72 21.03 4.67
C LEU A 88 12.83 20.25 5.39
N ASP A 89 12.77 20.21 6.73
CA ASP A 89 13.71 19.48 7.58
C ASP A 89 13.79 17.99 7.18
N PHE A 90 12.63 17.38 6.91
CA PHE A 90 12.56 15.99 6.45
C PHE A 90 13.25 15.80 5.09
N PHE A 91 13.05 16.73 4.16
CA PHE A 91 13.69 16.67 2.84
C PHE A 91 15.21 16.87 2.93
N GLU A 92 15.69 17.72 3.83
CA GLU A 92 17.11 17.93 4.05
C GLU A 92 17.78 16.72 4.71
N GLU A 93 17.12 16.12 5.70
CA GLU A 93 17.60 14.92 6.39
C GLU A 93 17.69 13.71 5.43
N TYR A 94 16.69 13.55 4.56
CA TYR A 94 16.53 12.35 3.74
C TYR A 94 16.49 12.58 2.23
N GLY A 95 15.65 13.51 1.77
CA GLY A 95 15.25 13.63 0.37
C GLY A 95 16.38 13.97 -0.59
N ILE A 96 17.31 14.84 -0.21
CA ILE A 96 18.50 15.17 -1.04
C ILE A 96 19.32 13.91 -1.37
N ARG A 97 19.44 13.00 -0.41
CA ARG A 97 20.18 11.73 -0.57
C ARG A 97 19.39 10.73 -1.43
N ASP A 98 18.08 10.68 -1.24
CA ASP A 98 17.19 9.78 -1.97
C ASP A 98 17.12 10.14 -3.45
N ILE A 99 17.04 11.43 -3.80
CA ILE A 99 17.09 11.87 -5.20
C ILE A 99 18.36 11.35 -5.90
N LYS A 100 19.53 11.42 -5.23
CA LYS A 100 20.78 10.91 -5.77
C LYS A 100 20.76 9.39 -5.95
N ARG A 101 20.18 8.66 -5.01
CA ARG A 101 20.10 7.19 -5.00
C ARG A 101 18.99 6.61 -5.88
N ALA A 102 17.96 7.40 -6.20
CA ALA A 102 16.87 7.01 -7.09
C ALA A 102 17.27 7.03 -8.57
N LYS A 103 18.34 7.76 -8.92
CA LYS A 103 18.87 7.82 -10.29
C LYS A 103 19.33 6.42 -10.75
N TYR A 104 19.20 6.17 -12.05
CA TYR A 104 19.62 4.94 -12.69
C TYR A 104 21.05 4.56 -12.29
N SER A 105 21.23 3.32 -11.85
CA SER A 105 22.52 2.79 -11.39
C SER A 105 22.70 1.35 -11.86
N LYS A 106 23.93 0.95 -12.14
CA LYS A 106 24.26 -0.46 -12.43
C LYS A 106 24.18 -1.31 -11.15
N ASP A 107 23.84 -2.59 -11.30
CA ASP A 107 23.98 -3.66 -10.29
C ASP A 107 23.27 -3.42 -8.93
N GLN A 108 23.93 -3.67 -7.80
CA GLN A 108 23.32 -3.69 -6.46
C GLN A 108 22.62 -2.38 -6.04
N LEU A 109 22.99 -1.26 -6.67
CA LEU A 109 22.34 0.04 -6.49
C LEU A 109 20.90 0.09 -7.04
N GLN A 110 20.54 -0.82 -7.96
CA GLN A 110 19.17 -0.92 -8.49
C GLN A 110 18.15 -1.25 -7.39
N ALA A 111 18.52 -2.07 -6.41
CA ALA A 111 17.63 -2.43 -5.32
C ALA A 111 17.27 -1.21 -4.45
N ASN A 112 18.24 -0.31 -4.22
CA ASN A 112 18.02 0.93 -3.48
C ASN A 112 17.13 1.90 -4.26
N ALA A 113 17.39 2.08 -5.56
CA ALA A 113 16.55 2.89 -6.42
C ALA A 113 15.10 2.39 -6.45
N LYS A 114 14.89 1.07 -6.62
CA LYS A 114 13.56 0.43 -6.55
C LYS A 114 12.88 0.72 -5.20
N ARG A 115 13.61 0.60 -4.09
CA ARG A 115 13.06 0.86 -2.74
C ARG A 115 12.62 2.31 -2.57
N ILE A 116 13.41 3.27 -3.04
CA ILE A 116 13.06 4.70 -2.95
C ILE A 116 11.80 4.98 -3.77
N ILE A 117 11.76 4.53 -5.02
CA ILE A 117 10.58 4.71 -5.89
C ILE A 117 9.33 4.12 -5.24
N ARG A 118 9.40 2.87 -4.78
CA ARG A 118 8.26 2.20 -4.15
C ARG A 118 7.82 2.90 -2.86
N SER A 119 8.77 3.37 -2.05
CA SER A 119 8.42 4.12 -0.83
C SER A 119 7.77 5.46 -1.16
N SER A 120 8.24 6.12 -2.23
CA SER A 120 7.64 7.36 -2.73
C SER A 120 6.19 7.12 -3.19
N GLU A 121 5.98 6.02 -3.91
CA GLU A 121 4.69 5.60 -4.40
C GLU A 121 3.73 5.30 -3.23
N VAL A 122 4.15 4.58 -2.20
CA VAL A 122 3.29 4.34 -1.02
C VAL A 122 2.92 5.63 -0.31
N VAL A 123 3.85 6.57 -0.13
CA VAL A 123 3.54 7.88 0.48
C VAL A 123 2.44 8.60 -0.30
N ILE A 124 2.56 8.64 -1.63
CA ILE A 124 1.59 9.34 -2.48
C ILE A 124 0.25 8.61 -2.51
N MET A 125 0.26 7.27 -2.50
CA MET A 125 -0.96 6.46 -2.39
C MET A 125 -1.75 6.79 -1.12
N MET A 126 -1.06 6.86 0.01
CA MET A 126 -1.66 7.17 1.31
C MET A 126 -2.20 8.61 1.33
N ASP A 127 -1.44 9.58 0.84
CA ASP A 127 -1.88 10.97 0.73
C ASP A 127 -3.15 11.09 -0.14
N CYS A 128 -3.15 10.43 -1.29
CA CYS A 128 -4.29 10.43 -2.21
C CYS A 128 -5.50 9.68 -1.63
N ALA A 129 -5.30 8.73 -0.71
CA ALA A 129 -6.38 8.09 0.03
C ALA A 129 -6.93 8.98 1.17
N GLY A 130 -6.39 10.18 1.36
CA GLY A 130 -6.78 11.11 2.42
C GLY A 130 -6.16 10.80 3.77
N ILE A 131 -5.06 10.04 3.79
CA ILE A 131 -4.33 9.68 5.00
C ILE A 131 -3.16 10.66 5.18
N PRO A 132 -3.06 11.35 6.33
CA PRO A 132 -1.90 12.17 6.68
C PRO A 132 -0.57 11.41 6.53
N THR A 133 0.31 11.95 5.67
CA THR A 133 1.63 11.37 5.38
C THR A 133 2.78 12.36 5.53
N LEU A 134 2.50 13.66 5.42
CA LEU A 134 3.50 14.71 5.57
C LEU A 134 3.83 14.89 7.05
N PRO A 135 5.10 15.10 7.43
CA PRO A 135 5.50 15.37 8.81
C PRO A 135 4.65 16.46 9.49
N ALA A 136 4.34 17.54 8.78
CA ALA A 136 3.52 18.64 9.31
C ALA A 136 2.10 18.20 9.72
N ASP A 137 1.50 17.25 8.99
CA ASP A 137 0.11 16.80 9.20
C ASP A 137 -0.03 15.80 10.35
N LYS A 138 1.09 15.27 10.88
CA LYS A 138 1.08 14.18 11.86
C LYS A 138 1.00 14.65 13.31
N LYS A 139 1.25 15.92 13.58
CA LYS A 139 1.39 16.48 14.94
C LYS A 139 0.15 16.29 15.81
N ASP A 140 -1.02 16.24 15.18
CA ASP A 140 -2.32 16.18 15.86
C ASP A 140 -2.97 14.79 15.87
N VAL A 141 -2.31 13.77 15.28
CA VAL A 141 -2.93 12.45 15.11
C VAL A 141 -2.84 11.59 16.36
N VAL A 142 -1.90 11.87 17.27
CA VAL A 142 -1.81 11.22 18.58
C VAL A 142 -1.99 12.26 19.67
N LYS A 143 -3.09 12.15 20.43
CA LYS A 143 -3.40 13.03 21.57
C LYS A 143 -3.71 12.19 22.80
N ASN A 144 -3.13 12.53 23.94
CA ASN A 144 -3.33 11.81 25.21
C ASN A 144 -3.18 10.29 25.08
N LYS A 145 -2.14 9.84 24.35
CA LYS A 145 -1.89 8.43 24.02
C LYS A 145 -3.04 7.72 23.29
N THR A 146 -3.84 8.46 22.54
CA THR A 146 -4.92 7.93 21.73
C THR A 146 -4.75 8.40 20.30
N LEU A 147 -4.97 7.50 19.36
CA LEU A 147 -5.01 7.81 17.94
C LEU A 147 -6.32 8.55 17.65
N THR A 148 -6.25 9.82 17.25
CA THR A 148 -7.43 10.66 16.97
C THR A 148 -7.80 10.71 15.49
N GLY A 149 -7.03 10.05 14.62
CA GLY A 149 -7.27 9.95 13.20
C GLY A 149 -6.33 8.95 12.52
N ASN A 150 -6.52 8.74 11.23
CA ASN A 150 -5.65 7.85 10.46
C ASN A 150 -4.30 8.54 10.21
N VAL A 151 -3.20 7.78 10.15
CA VAL A 151 -1.87 8.31 9.83
C VAL A 151 -0.97 7.23 9.24
N TYR A 152 -0.12 7.64 8.30
CA TYR A 152 0.91 6.79 7.74
C TYR A 152 2.32 7.25 8.15
N TYR A 153 3.09 6.34 8.74
CA TYR A 153 4.51 6.55 9.03
C TYR A 153 5.36 5.75 8.04
N GLN A 154 6.30 6.42 7.38
CA GLN A 154 7.27 5.76 6.52
C GLN A 154 8.22 4.88 7.34
N SER A 155 8.79 3.86 6.71
CA SER A 155 9.78 2.96 7.30
C SER A 155 10.96 3.69 7.95
N ARG A 156 11.39 4.84 7.39
CA ARG A 156 12.48 5.65 7.96
C ARG A 156 12.08 6.30 9.29
N GLU A 157 10.85 6.81 9.37
CA GLU A 157 10.29 7.40 10.60
C GLU A 157 10.17 6.33 11.67
N ILE A 158 9.62 5.16 11.29
CA ILE A 158 9.52 3.99 12.17
C ILE A 158 10.88 3.60 12.71
N ARG A 159 11.91 3.50 11.86
CA ARG A 159 13.27 3.12 12.28
C ARG A 159 13.89 4.15 13.21
N LYS A 160 13.68 5.45 12.95
CA LYS A 160 14.10 6.55 13.82
C LYS A 160 13.44 6.47 15.19
N TYR A 161 12.12 6.23 15.26
CA TYR A 161 11.37 6.23 16.51
C TYR A 161 11.45 4.92 17.31
N SER A 162 11.58 3.77 16.65
CA SER A 162 11.70 2.45 17.31
C SER A 162 13.12 2.09 17.71
N GLY A 163 14.14 2.77 17.16
CA GLY A 163 15.55 2.38 17.33
C GLY A 163 15.90 1.07 16.59
N TYR A 164 15.08 0.62 15.65
CA TYR A 164 15.31 -0.61 14.89
C TYR A 164 16.60 -0.52 14.06
N THR A 165 17.46 -1.54 14.19
CA THR A 165 18.65 -1.76 13.36
C THR A 165 18.55 -3.10 12.64
N ASP A 166 18.93 -3.12 11.36
CA ASP A 166 19.03 -4.36 10.58
C ASP A 166 20.14 -5.25 11.17
N ASP A 167 19.87 -6.56 11.28
CA ASP A 167 20.91 -7.51 11.65
C ASP A 167 21.79 -7.81 10.43
N VAL A 168 23.04 -8.17 10.65
CA VAL A 168 23.97 -8.58 9.60
C VAL A 168 24.41 -10.00 9.90
N GLU A 169 24.03 -10.93 9.05
CA GLU A 169 24.51 -12.31 9.09
C GLU A 169 25.61 -12.51 8.07
N GLU A 170 26.54 -13.42 8.36
CA GLU A 170 27.59 -13.83 7.43
C GLU A 170 27.21 -15.21 6.88
N ILE A 171 26.87 -15.27 5.60
CA ILE A 171 26.49 -16.51 4.90
C ILE A 171 27.54 -16.72 3.83
N ASP A 172 28.26 -17.86 3.89
CA ASP A 172 29.34 -18.20 2.96
C ASP A 172 30.44 -17.12 2.82
N GLY A 173 30.70 -16.37 3.90
CA GLY A 173 31.68 -15.26 3.92
C GLY A 173 31.15 -13.93 3.38
N GLU A 174 29.89 -13.86 2.94
CA GLU A 174 29.22 -12.62 2.55
C GLU A 174 28.32 -12.08 3.66
N LYS A 175 28.52 -10.81 4.02
CA LYS A 175 27.65 -10.08 4.94
C LYS A 175 26.31 -9.77 4.28
N THR A 176 25.27 -10.49 4.68
CA THR A 176 23.88 -10.30 4.25
C THR A 176 23.09 -9.62 5.36
N ALA A 177 22.50 -8.46 5.05
CA ALA A 177 21.61 -7.79 6.00
C ALA A 177 20.25 -8.51 6.06
N ILE A 178 19.86 -8.95 7.26
CA ILE A 178 18.49 -9.36 7.57
C ILE A 178 17.70 -8.09 7.85
N ALA A 179 17.14 -7.54 6.78
CA ALA A 179 16.40 -6.30 6.81
C ALA A 179 14.95 -6.53 6.39
N SER A 180 14.02 -6.05 7.20
CA SER A 180 12.63 -5.95 6.74
C SER A 180 12.51 -4.97 5.57
N ARG A 181 11.65 -5.34 4.62
CA ARG A 181 11.38 -4.57 3.40
C ARG A 181 10.12 -3.69 3.51
N ILE A 182 9.61 -3.42 4.72
CA ILE A 182 8.43 -2.54 4.87
C ILE A 182 8.67 -1.18 4.20
N ASN A 183 7.63 -0.64 3.57
CA ASN A 183 7.61 0.74 3.11
C ASN A 183 7.18 1.69 4.23
N GLY A 184 6.28 1.24 5.11
CA GLY A 184 5.84 1.96 6.31
C GLY A 184 4.69 1.27 7.01
N THR A 185 4.01 1.98 7.90
CA THR A 185 2.89 1.49 8.71
C THR A 185 1.75 2.49 8.68
N LEU A 186 0.55 1.99 8.37
CA LEU A 186 -0.71 2.71 8.47
C LEU A 186 -1.33 2.42 9.84
N LEU A 187 -1.65 3.46 10.59
CA LEU A 187 -2.48 3.39 11.79
C LEU A 187 -3.85 3.97 11.45
N SER A 188 -4.92 3.22 11.69
CA SER A 188 -6.26 3.65 11.31
C SER A 188 -7.35 3.09 12.21
N ALA A 189 -8.54 3.67 12.14
CA ALA A 189 -9.72 3.13 12.83
C ALA A 189 -10.13 1.74 12.32
N GLY A 190 -9.81 1.42 11.06
CA GLY A 190 -10.09 0.12 10.46
C GLY A 190 -9.06 -0.97 10.75
N GLY A 191 -7.96 -0.63 11.43
CA GLY A 191 -6.86 -1.54 11.77
C GLY A 191 -5.48 -0.90 11.57
N ASN A 192 -4.45 -1.57 12.07
CA ASN A 192 -3.07 -1.19 11.82
C ASN A 192 -2.46 -2.13 10.79
N TYR A 193 -1.75 -1.56 9.81
CA TYR A 193 -1.23 -2.32 8.68
C TYR A 193 0.24 -1.99 8.44
N ASN A 194 1.09 -3.02 8.39
CA ASN A 194 2.38 -2.85 7.73
C ASN A 194 2.19 -2.86 6.22
N VAL A 195 2.79 -1.89 5.55
CA VAL A 195 2.56 -1.65 4.13
C VAL A 195 3.81 -1.97 3.33
N TYR A 196 3.62 -2.76 2.29
CA TYR A 196 4.64 -3.23 1.37
C TYR A 196 4.28 -2.87 -0.07
N HIS A 197 5.29 -2.76 -0.93
CA HIS A 197 5.07 -2.53 -2.34
C HIS A 197 5.98 -3.40 -3.22
N PHE A 198 5.35 -4.31 -3.97
CA PHE A 198 6.01 -5.28 -4.84
C PHE A 198 6.34 -4.69 -6.21
N GLY A 199 5.72 -3.59 -6.62
CA GLY A 199 5.87 -3.06 -7.97
C GLY A 199 5.53 -4.15 -8.99
N LYS A 200 6.52 -4.52 -9.83
CA LYS A 200 6.41 -5.58 -10.85
C LYS A 200 6.97 -6.95 -10.46
N ASP A 201 7.64 -7.05 -9.30
CA ASP A 201 8.41 -8.23 -8.90
C ASP A 201 8.13 -8.60 -7.45
N ILE A 202 7.84 -9.86 -7.16
CA ILE A 202 7.72 -10.32 -5.77
C ILE A 202 9.11 -10.29 -5.12
N GLN A 203 9.21 -9.67 -3.96
CA GLN A 203 10.45 -9.67 -3.18
C GLN A 203 10.55 -10.94 -2.32
N THR A 204 11.78 -11.33 -1.97
CA THR A 204 12.02 -12.40 -1.00
C THR A 204 12.11 -11.82 0.41
N TRP A 205 11.48 -12.50 1.38
CA TRP A 205 11.37 -12.05 2.76
C TRP A 205 12.17 -12.95 3.68
N SER A 206 12.57 -12.41 4.83
CA SER A 206 12.98 -13.20 5.98
C SER A 206 11.86 -13.11 7.03
N ALA A 207 11.27 -14.24 7.41
CA ALA A 207 10.23 -14.25 8.44
C ALA A 207 10.72 -13.61 9.74
N GLN A 208 11.99 -13.85 10.09
CA GLN A 208 12.64 -13.26 11.26
C GLN A 208 12.73 -11.73 11.19
N GLY A 209 13.13 -11.17 10.05
CA GLY A 209 13.22 -9.72 9.88
C GLY A 209 11.85 -9.05 9.96
N GLU A 210 10.82 -9.68 9.38
CA GLU A 210 9.45 -9.16 9.43
C GLU A 210 8.84 -9.26 10.83
N TYR A 211 9.04 -10.38 11.54
CA TYR A 211 8.61 -10.54 12.93
C TYR A 211 9.30 -9.55 13.86
N LYS A 212 10.61 -9.33 13.67
CA LYS A 212 11.40 -8.36 14.43
C LYS A 212 10.83 -6.95 14.27
N ILE A 213 10.67 -6.46 13.03
CA ILE A 213 10.18 -5.09 12.82
C ILE A 213 8.74 -4.92 13.32
N LYS A 214 7.87 -5.92 13.13
CA LYS A 214 6.50 -5.94 13.68
C LYS A 214 6.55 -5.74 15.20
N SER A 215 7.35 -6.52 15.90
CA SER A 215 7.50 -6.44 17.35
C SER A 215 8.05 -5.07 17.81
N PHE A 216 9.04 -4.52 17.11
CA PHE A 216 9.57 -3.17 17.39
C PHE A 216 8.51 -2.08 17.21
N ILE A 217 7.69 -2.17 16.16
CA ILE A 217 6.60 -1.23 15.93
C ILE A 217 5.55 -1.36 17.03
N GLN A 218 5.10 -2.57 17.36
CA GLN A 218 4.11 -2.77 18.44
C GLN A 218 4.60 -2.24 19.79
N ASN A 219 5.88 -2.48 20.13
CA ASN A 219 6.48 -1.95 21.35
C ASN A 219 6.59 -0.41 21.33
N MET A 220 6.99 0.16 20.19
CA MET A 220 7.00 1.61 19.99
C MET A 220 5.58 2.17 20.19
N LEU A 221 4.59 1.63 19.50
CA LEU A 221 3.19 2.04 19.60
C LEU A 221 2.68 1.89 21.04
N ALA A 222 2.97 0.81 21.76
CA ALA A 222 2.55 0.64 23.15
C ALA A 222 3.07 1.75 24.10
N ASN A 223 4.17 2.43 23.74
CA ASN A 223 4.68 3.57 24.50
C ASN A 223 3.95 4.89 24.17
N TYR A 224 3.41 5.02 22.95
CA TYR A 224 2.81 6.26 22.43
C TYR A 224 1.29 6.23 22.36
N ILE A 225 0.67 5.06 22.23
CA ILE A 225 -0.77 4.84 22.14
C ILE A 225 -1.22 3.71 23.09
N ASN A 226 -2.50 3.70 23.46
CA ASN A 226 -3.07 2.65 24.32
C ASN A 226 -2.84 1.24 23.76
N LYS A 227 -2.65 0.28 24.67
CA LYS A 227 -2.21 -1.10 24.37
C LYS A 227 -3.17 -1.88 23.46
N GLU A 228 -4.48 -1.63 23.53
CA GLU A 228 -5.44 -2.30 22.64
C GLU A 228 -5.32 -1.81 21.19
N SER A 229 -4.85 -0.58 20.98
CA SER A 229 -4.67 0.02 19.66
C SER A 229 -3.28 -0.20 19.06
N CYS A 230 -2.39 -0.95 19.74
CA CYS A 230 -1.02 -1.17 19.28
C CYS A 230 -0.81 -2.52 18.56
N MET A 231 -1.86 -3.35 18.40
CA MET A 231 -1.76 -4.63 17.71
C MET A 231 -1.55 -4.43 16.21
N LEU A 232 -0.64 -5.20 15.62
CA LEU A 232 -0.21 -5.09 14.23
C LEU A 232 -0.23 -6.46 13.57
N GLU A 233 -1.43 -7.03 13.46
CA GLU A 233 -1.66 -8.39 12.97
C GLU A 233 -1.83 -8.44 11.45
N SER A 234 -2.05 -7.29 10.81
CA SER A 234 -2.37 -7.21 9.40
C SER A 234 -1.28 -6.50 8.58
N ALA A 235 -1.23 -6.82 7.29
CA ALA A 235 -0.40 -6.13 6.32
C ALA A 235 -1.13 -5.86 5.00
N ILE A 236 -0.74 -4.78 4.31
CA ILE A 236 -1.19 -4.43 2.97
C ILE A 236 -0.02 -4.56 2.01
N ILE A 237 -0.23 -5.24 0.89
CA ILE A 237 0.73 -5.35 -0.20
C ILE A 237 0.18 -4.68 -1.44
N LEU A 238 0.92 -3.69 -1.92
CA LEU A 238 0.65 -2.99 -3.18
C LEU A 238 1.43 -3.64 -4.32
N ALA A 239 0.78 -3.90 -5.45
CA ALA A 239 1.43 -4.36 -6.68
C ALA A 239 0.92 -3.58 -7.89
N TYR A 240 1.70 -3.47 -8.96
CA TYR A 240 1.18 -2.86 -10.20
C TYR A 240 0.14 -3.73 -10.90
N ASP A 241 0.18 -5.03 -10.64
CA ASP A 241 -0.68 -6.05 -11.22
C ASP A 241 -0.93 -7.14 -10.16
N LEU A 242 -2.20 -7.50 -9.95
CA LEU A 242 -2.60 -8.53 -8.99
C LEU A 242 -2.27 -9.95 -9.50
N CYS A 243 -2.17 -10.17 -10.80
CA CYS A 243 -1.78 -11.46 -11.38
C CYS A 243 -0.37 -11.88 -10.95
N LEU A 244 0.45 -10.94 -10.45
CA LEU A 244 1.73 -11.24 -9.83
C LEU A 244 1.60 -12.26 -8.68
N PHE A 245 0.49 -12.26 -7.94
CA PHE A 245 0.26 -13.12 -6.77
C PHE A 245 -0.01 -14.59 -7.12
N GLU A 246 -0.29 -14.93 -8.38
CA GLU A 246 -0.38 -16.33 -8.85
C GLU A 246 0.89 -17.12 -8.52
N ARG A 247 2.05 -16.46 -8.64
CA ARG A 247 3.36 -17.06 -8.38
C ARG A 247 3.61 -17.35 -6.90
N ILE A 248 2.78 -16.82 -6.00
CA ILE A 248 2.81 -17.14 -4.56
C ILE A 248 1.89 -18.32 -4.26
N ILE A 249 0.80 -18.48 -5.01
CA ILE A 249 -0.12 -19.61 -4.86
C ILE A 249 0.60 -20.92 -5.21
N ASP A 250 1.29 -20.94 -6.36
CA ASP A 250 2.12 -22.05 -6.80
C ASP A 250 3.58 -21.61 -6.99
N PRO A 251 4.35 -21.50 -5.89
CA PRO A 251 5.71 -20.98 -5.96
C PRO A 251 6.67 -22.02 -6.53
N PRO A 252 7.66 -21.60 -7.36
CA PRO A 252 8.75 -22.48 -7.76
C PRO A 252 9.40 -23.11 -6.52
N LYS A 253 9.71 -24.42 -6.58
CA LYS A 253 10.19 -25.22 -5.43
C LYS A 253 11.32 -24.55 -4.63
N LYS A 254 12.25 -23.87 -5.30
CA LYS A 254 13.39 -23.14 -4.69
C LYS A 254 13.03 -21.91 -3.85
N TYR A 255 11.79 -21.42 -3.94
CA TYR A 255 11.36 -20.17 -3.29
C TYR A 255 10.16 -20.34 -2.36
N ARG A 256 9.63 -21.57 -2.22
CA ARG A 256 8.42 -21.85 -1.41
C ARG A 256 8.52 -21.30 0.02
N GLU A 257 9.61 -21.61 0.73
CA GLU A 257 9.86 -21.15 2.10
C GLU A 257 9.95 -19.61 2.23
N ARG A 258 10.43 -18.92 1.19
CA ARG A 258 10.60 -17.46 1.20
C ARG A 258 9.29 -16.69 0.98
N TYR A 259 8.30 -17.32 0.34
CA TYR A 259 6.98 -16.72 0.16
C TYR A 259 6.06 -16.98 1.35
N GLU A 260 6.23 -18.09 2.04
CA GLU A 260 5.43 -18.46 3.21
C GLU A 260 5.73 -17.57 4.42
N GLY A 261 6.95 -17.04 4.54
CA GLY A 261 7.35 -16.21 5.69
C GLY A 261 6.47 -14.98 5.96
N LEU A 262 5.93 -14.33 4.92
CA LEU A 262 5.02 -13.19 5.10
C LEU A 262 3.64 -13.63 5.58
N CYS A 263 3.12 -14.73 5.03
CA CYS A 263 1.86 -15.34 5.45
C CYS A 263 1.91 -15.92 6.87
N MET A 264 3.11 -16.21 7.38
CA MET A 264 3.32 -16.65 8.76
C MET A 264 3.48 -15.50 9.77
N THR A 265 3.72 -14.27 9.29
CA THR A 265 3.99 -13.11 10.17
C THR A 265 2.71 -12.34 10.51
N TYR A 266 1.77 -12.30 9.58
CA TYR A 266 0.52 -11.56 9.69
C TYR A 266 -0.65 -12.54 9.58
N ASP A 267 -1.66 -12.33 10.42
CA ASP A 267 -2.90 -13.12 10.37
C ASP A 267 -3.70 -12.76 9.12
N ASP A 268 -3.70 -11.46 8.78
CA ASP A 268 -4.34 -10.94 7.58
C ASP A 268 -3.34 -10.29 6.64
N LEU A 269 -3.39 -10.70 5.37
CA LEU A 269 -2.54 -10.15 4.31
C LEU A 269 -3.40 -9.64 3.17
N TYR A 270 -3.63 -8.33 3.11
CA TYR A 270 -4.44 -7.71 2.07
C TYR A 270 -3.60 -7.37 0.84
N ILE A 271 -4.11 -7.68 -0.35
CA ILE A 271 -3.44 -7.32 -1.61
C ILE A 271 -4.25 -6.27 -2.37
N LEU A 272 -3.59 -5.22 -2.82
CA LEU A 272 -4.24 -4.11 -3.51
C LEU A 272 -3.42 -3.70 -4.75
N PRO A 273 -4.08 -3.29 -5.85
CA PRO A 273 -3.38 -2.71 -6.99
C PRO A 273 -2.85 -1.31 -6.64
N TYR A 274 -1.73 -0.90 -7.23
CA TYR A 274 -1.22 0.47 -7.16
C TYR A 274 -1.89 1.33 -8.24
N ASP A 275 -3.17 1.59 -8.03
CA ASP A 275 -4.02 2.42 -8.88
C ASP A 275 -5.13 3.10 -8.06
N ARG A 276 -6.13 3.68 -8.73
CA ARG A 276 -7.26 4.32 -8.04
C ARG A 276 -8.12 3.34 -7.25
N ASN A 277 -8.26 2.09 -7.70
CA ASN A 277 -9.03 1.08 -6.98
C ASN A 277 -8.35 0.75 -5.64
N GLY A 278 -7.04 0.56 -5.65
CA GLY A 278 -6.28 0.34 -4.41
C GLY A 278 -6.30 1.55 -3.48
N ARG A 279 -6.20 2.76 -4.03
CA ARG A 279 -6.32 4.02 -3.27
C ARG A 279 -7.66 4.11 -2.55
N ASP A 280 -8.75 3.87 -3.27
CA ASP A 280 -10.10 3.98 -2.74
C ASP A 280 -10.41 2.84 -1.76
N MET A 281 -9.87 1.64 -2.00
CA MET A 281 -9.94 0.54 -1.04
C MET A 281 -9.15 0.84 0.25
N ILE A 282 -7.97 1.47 0.18
CA ILE A 282 -7.23 1.90 1.39
C ILE A 282 -8.10 2.86 2.22
N LYS A 283 -8.81 3.78 1.58
CA LYS A 283 -9.73 4.70 2.26
C LYS A 283 -10.82 3.94 3.01
N ILE A 284 -11.46 2.96 2.36
CA ILE A 284 -12.44 2.06 2.99
C ILE A 284 -11.82 1.29 4.16
N MET A 285 -10.66 0.66 3.95
CA MET A 285 -9.95 -0.14 4.95
C MET A 285 -9.49 0.65 6.18
N SER A 286 -9.49 1.98 6.07
CA SER A 286 -9.11 2.89 7.15
C SER A 286 -10.31 3.31 8.02
N GLU A 287 -11.53 2.93 7.66
CA GLU A 287 -12.75 3.16 8.44
C GLU A 287 -13.02 2.01 9.42
N SER A 288 -13.62 2.30 10.57
CA SER A 288 -14.02 1.28 11.53
C SER A 288 -15.03 0.30 10.91
N ASP A 289 -14.93 -0.97 11.30
CA ASP A 289 -15.85 -2.04 10.89
C ASP A 289 -15.96 -2.24 9.37
N TRP A 290 -14.96 -1.80 8.60
CA TRP A 290 -15.03 -1.82 7.14
C TRP A 290 -15.25 -3.22 6.56
N GLN A 291 -14.68 -4.26 7.18
CA GLN A 291 -14.86 -5.65 6.73
C GLN A 291 -16.30 -6.10 6.91
N VAL A 292 -16.88 -5.84 8.10
CA VAL A 292 -18.27 -6.19 8.41
C VAL A 292 -19.20 -5.51 7.41
N ARG A 293 -19.01 -4.21 7.21
CA ARG A 293 -19.78 -3.43 6.23
C ARG A 293 -19.59 -3.93 4.79
N MET A 294 -18.38 -4.38 4.43
CA MET A 294 -18.10 -4.99 3.13
C MET A 294 -18.92 -6.27 2.95
N TYR A 295 -18.88 -7.16 3.93
CA TYR A 295 -19.65 -8.41 3.90
C TYR A 295 -21.16 -8.15 3.83
N GLU A 296 -21.70 -7.24 4.63
CA GLU A 296 -23.12 -6.86 4.60
C GLU A 296 -23.55 -6.22 3.27
N ALA A 297 -22.64 -5.55 2.56
CA ALA A 297 -22.94 -4.90 1.29
C ALA A 297 -22.89 -5.87 0.10
N VAL A 298 -22.10 -6.94 0.18
CA VAL A 298 -21.91 -7.90 -0.91
C VAL A 298 -22.59 -9.24 -0.65
N MET A 299 -23.09 -9.51 0.56
CA MET A 299 -23.87 -10.71 0.87
C MET A 299 -25.23 -10.32 1.44
N GLU A 300 -26.28 -10.97 0.95
CA GLU A 300 -27.63 -10.84 1.52
C GLU A 300 -27.76 -11.59 2.85
N GLU A 301 -27.04 -12.70 2.98
CA GLU A 301 -27.09 -13.57 4.14
C GLU A 301 -26.00 -13.21 5.16
N PRO A 302 -26.31 -13.22 6.48
CA PRO A 302 -25.34 -12.89 7.50
C PRO A 302 -24.23 -13.94 7.59
N TYR A 303 -23.03 -13.48 7.93
CA TYR A 303 -21.88 -14.32 8.27
C TYR A 303 -22.25 -15.39 9.30
N LYS A 304 -21.86 -16.64 9.05
CA LYS A 304 -21.95 -17.76 10.02
C LYS A 304 -20.54 -18.23 10.36
N ASP A 305 -20.35 -18.75 11.57
CA ASP A 305 -19.08 -19.36 11.98
C ASP A 305 -18.67 -20.48 11.00
N THR A 306 -17.58 -20.25 10.26
CA THR A 306 -17.05 -21.17 9.26
C THR A 306 -15.88 -22.03 9.76
N SER A 307 -15.54 -21.95 11.06
CA SER A 307 -14.36 -22.62 11.65
C SER A 307 -14.35 -24.15 11.52
N LYS A 308 -15.51 -24.77 11.25
CA LYS A 308 -15.67 -26.23 11.12
C LYS A 308 -15.91 -26.72 9.69
N LEU A 309 -15.81 -25.83 8.69
CA LEU A 309 -16.08 -26.16 7.30
C LEU A 309 -14.85 -26.75 6.60
N ASP A 310 -15.10 -27.53 5.54
CA ASP A 310 -14.04 -28.17 4.73
C ASP A 310 -13.18 -27.15 3.96
N TYR A 311 -13.77 -25.99 3.67
CA TYR A 311 -13.15 -24.89 2.93
C TYR A 311 -13.22 -23.60 3.74
N VAL A 312 -12.16 -22.80 3.67
CA VAL A 312 -12.18 -21.42 4.16
C VAL A 312 -13.16 -20.63 3.31
N CYS A 313 -14.31 -20.25 3.86
CA CYS A 313 -15.32 -19.45 3.16
C CYS A 313 -15.97 -18.44 4.12
N ASP A 314 -16.81 -17.55 3.57
CA ASP A 314 -17.56 -16.55 4.33
C ASP A 314 -19.01 -16.98 4.54
N PHE A 315 -19.53 -17.86 3.68
CA PHE A 315 -20.87 -18.41 3.77
C PHE A 315 -20.96 -19.84 3.19
N TYR A 316 -21.85 -20.65 3.74
CA TYR A 316 -22.20 -21.98 3.25
C TYR A 316 -23.68 -22.25 3.53
N ASP A 317 -24.44 -22.61 2.49
CA ASP A 317 -25.89 -22.89 2.56
C ASP A 317 -26.24 -24.38 2.70
N GLY A 318 -25.23 -25.26 2.73
CA GLY A 318 -25.41 -26.71 2.69
C GLY A 318 -25.01 -27.34 1.35
N GLU A 319 -24.87 -26.56 0.29
CA GLU A 319 -24.46 -27.02 -1.04
C GLU A 319 -23.28 -26.22 -1.59
N VAL A 320 -23.28 -24.89 -1.42
CA VAL A 320 -22.33 -23.98 -2.06
C VAL A 320 -21.47 -23.24 -1.04
N TYR A 321 -20.15 -23.42 -1.13
CA TYR A 321 -19.17 -22.66 -0.37
C TYR A 321 -18.93 -21.32 -1.06
N THR A 322 -19.25 -20.20 -0.40
CA THR A 322 -19.09 -18.84 -0.95
C THR A 322 -17.94 -18.12 -0.28
N PHE A 323 -16.92 -17.77 -1.05
CA PHE A 323 -15.76 -16.97 -0.63
C PHE A 323 -15.85 -15.55 -1.20
N VAL A 324 -15.74 -14.55 -0.35
CA VAL A 324 -15.85 -13.13 -0.70
C VAL A 324 -14.47 -12.50 -0.70
N PHE A 325 -13.91 -12.31 -1.91
CA PHE A 325 -12.63 -11.64 -2.11
C PHE A 325 -12.75 -10.11 -2.26
N CYS A 326 -13.96 -9.56 -2.14
CA CYS A 326 -14.18 -8.12 -1.99
C CYS A 326 -13.46 -7.57 -0.74
N VAL A 327 -13.30 -8.42 0.29
CA VAL A 327 -12.26 -8.26 1.33
C VAL A 327 -10.99 -8.93 0.79
N PRO A 328 -9.96 -8.18 0.39
CA PRO A 328 -8.87 -8.70 -0.44
C PRO A 328 -7.81 -9.46 0.37
N ASN A 329 -8.23 -10.31 1.32
CA ASN A 329 -7.37 -11.08 2.19
C ASN A 329 -6.75 -12.28 1.43
N PHE A 330 -5.51 -12.10 1.00
CA PHE A 330 -4.74 -13.07 0.27
C PHE A 330 -4.33 -14.28 1.10
N ALA A 331 -4.12 -14.15 2.41
CA ALA A 331 -3.79 -15.29 3.27
C ALA A 331 -4.95 -16.30 3.29
N ARG A 332 -6.19 -15.80 3.41
CA ARG A 332 -7.42 -16.63 3.32
C ARG A 332 -7.62 -17.18 1.91
N LEU A 333 -7.46 -16.36 0.87
CA LEU A 333 -7.57 -16.79 -0.53
C LEU A 333 -6.58 -17.93 -0.84
N LEU A 334 -5.34 -17.82 -0.37
CA LEU A 334 -4.30 -18.82 -0.59
C LEU A 334 -4.70 -20.18 -0.02
N GLN A 335 -5.24 -20.21 1.20
CA GLN A 335 -5.73 -21.44 1.84
C GLN A 335 -6.92 -22.02 1.06
N PHE A 336 -7.88 -21.18 0.69
CA PHE A 336 -9.05 -21.57 -0.09
C PHE A 336 -8.66 -22.17 -1.45
N VAL A 337 -7.86 -21.46 -2.25
CA VAL A 337 -7.44 -21.89 -3.59
C VAL A 337 -6.65 -23.19 -3.54
N ARG A 338 -5.71 -23.32 -2.59
CA ARG A 338 -4.93 -24.56 -2.44
C ARG A 338 -5.82 -25.75 -2.10
N LYS A 339 -6.81 -25.56 -1.22
CA LYS A 339 -7.76 -26.61 -0.83
C LYS A 339 -8.68 -27.00 -2.00
N VAL A 340 -9.24 -26.02 -2.71
CA VAL A 340 -10.11 -26.26 -3.89
C VAL A 340 -9.35 -26.99 -4.99
N LYS A 341 -8.13 -26.55 -5.33
CA LYS A 341 -7.29 -27.21 -6.35
C LYS A 341 -6.85 -28.62 -5.95
N PHE A 342 -6.69 -28.88 -4.65
CA PHE A 342 -6.33 -30.20 -4.16
C PHE A 342 -7.52 -31.17 -4.15
N ALA A 343 -8.68 -30.72 -3.67
CA ALA A 343 -9.87 -31.55 -3.53
C ALA A 343 -10.64 -31.74 -4.85
N VAL A 344 -10.53 -30.78 -5.77
CA VAL A 344 -11.22 -30.75 -7.07
C VAL A 344 -12.73 -31.02 -6.91
N PRO A 345 -13.44 -30.21 -6.09
CA PRO A 345 -14.89 -30.34 -5.94
C PRO A 345 -15.63 -29.97 -7.24
N PRO A 346 -16.91 -30.34 -7.40
CA PRO A 346 -17.73 -29.86 -8.50
C PRO A 346 -17.79 -28.33 -8.51
N LYS A 347 -17.63 -27.71 -9.69
CA LYS A 347 -17.49 -26.26 -9.85
C LYS A 347 -18.66 -25.48 -9.22
N GLU A 348 -19.87 -26.00 -9.38
CA GLU A 348 -21.13 -25.45 -8.87
C GLU A 348 -21.20 -25.39 -7.34
N THR A 349 -20.37 -26.17 -6.64
CA THR A 349 -20.31 -26.16 -5.16
C THR A 349 -19.37 -25.10 -4.60
N ILE A 350 -18.61 -24.41 -5.47
CA ILE A 350 -17.65 -23.38 -5.07
C ILE A 350 -18.01 -22.06 -5.75
N ARG A 351 -18.25 -21.02 -4.96
CA ARG A 351 -18.56 -19.67 -5.43
C ARG A 351 -17.53 -18.66 -4.93
N VAL A 352 -17.12 -17.75 -5.79
CA VAL A 352 -16.27 -16.60 -5.42
C VAL A 352 -16.91 -15.29 -5.84
N ILE A 353 -17.00 -14.34 -4.91
CA ILE A 353 -17.50 -12.99 -5.16
C ILE A 353 -16.32 -12.01 -5.06
N CYS A 354 -16.09 -11.22 -6.09
CA CYS A 354 -15.00 -10.24 -6.15
C CYS A 354 -15.45 -8.93 -6.79
N PHE A 355 -14.60 -7.91 -6.74
CA PHE A 355 -14.80 -6.69 -7.53
C PHE A 355 -14.35 -6.90 -8.98
N ASP A 356 -14.92 -6.11 -9.89
CA ASP A 356 -14.57 -6.07 -11.31
C ASP A 356 -13.05 -5.94 -11.57
N TYR A 357 -12.35 -5.07 -10.83
CA TYR A 357 -10.90 -4.92 -10.96
C TYR A 357 -10.09 -6.13 -10.46
N GLN A 358 -10.69 -7.02 -9.66
CA GLN A 358 -10.06 -8.24 -9.14
C GLN A 358 -10.34 -9.47 -10.03
N ALA A 359 -11.32 -9.37 -10.92
CA ALA A 359 -11.88 -10.49 -11.68
C ALA A 359 -10.84 -11.24 -12.51
N GLU A 360 -9.94 -10.54 -13.20
CA GLU A 360 -8.90 -11.15 -14.02
C GLU A 360 -7.98 -12.06 -13.18
N PHE A 361 -7.53 -11.55 -12.02
CA PHE A 361 -6.71 -12.30 -11.09
C PHE A 361 -7.45 -13.51 -10.50
N ILE A 362 -8.73 -13.36 -10.11
CA ILE A 362 -9.49 -14.50 -9.57
C ILE A 362 -9.72 -15.57 -10.64
N LYS A 363 -10.00 -15.17 -11.90
CA LYS A 363 -10.13 -16.10 -13.02
C LYS A 363 -8.83 -16.85 -13.29
N SER A 364 -7.69 -16.17 -13.30
CA SER A 364 -6.40 -16.83 -13.59
C SER A 364 -6.05 -17.94 -12.58
N ILE A 365 -6.56 -17.85 -11.35
CA ILE A 365 -6.29 -18.84 -10.29
C ILE A 365 -7.40 -19.87 -10.09
N LEU A 366 -8.65 -19.60 -10.44
CA LEU A 366 -9.81 -20.45 -10.12
C LEU A 366 -10.72 -20.77 -11.32
N ASP A 367 -10.35 -20.37 -12.54
CA ASP A 367 -11.10 -20.78 -13.72
C ASP A 367 -11.16 -22.32 -13.83
N GLY A 368 -12.36 -22.83 -14.13
CA GLY A 368 -12.69 -24.25 -14.10
C GLY A 368 -12.92 -24.87 -12.71
N TYR A 369 -12.61 -24.17 -11.61
CA TYR A 369 -12.77 -24.69 -10.24
C TYR A 369 -13.91 -24.06 -9.44
N ALA A 370 -14.35 -22.85 -9.80
CA ALA A 370 -15.40 -22.12 -9.09
C ALA A 370 -16.32 -21.33 -10.04
N GLU A 371 -17.55 -21.07 -9.62
CA GLU A 371 -18.39 -20.02 -10.18
C GLU A 371 -17.92 -18.65 -9.66
N ILE A 372 -17.56 -17.75 -10.59
CA ILE A 372 -17.01 -16.44 -10.24
C ILE A 372 -18.07 -15.37 -10.53
N PHE A 373 -18.36 -14.55 -9.53
CA PHE A 373 -19.24 -13.41 -9.62
C PHE A 373 -18.43 -12.15 -9.37
N SER A 374 -18.66 -11.12 -10.19
CA SER A 374 -18.12 -9.79 -9.94
C SER A 374 -19.20 -8.76 -9.65
N CYS A 375 -18.84 -7.79 -8.81
CA CYS A 375 -19.60 -6.58 -8.57
C CYS A 375 -18.77 -5.36 -8.99
N SER A 376 -19.43 -4.26 -9.38
CA SER A 376 -18.70 -3.05 -9.77
C SER A 376 -18.16 -2.33 -8.54
N PHE A 377 -16.84 -2.09 -8.49
CA PHE A 377 -16.25 -1.36 -7.38
C PHE A 377 -16.65 0.12 -7.40
N GLU A 378 -16.80 0.71 -8.58
CA GLU A 378 -17.24 2.11 -8.72
C GLU A 378 -18.65 2.32 -8.16
N ASP A 379 -19.58 1.41 -8.46
CA ASP A 379 -20.94 1.50 -7.93
C ASP A 379 -20.98 1.23 -6.42
N PHE A 380 -20.19 0.26 -5.95
CA PHE A 380 -19.99 0.03 -4.51
C PHE A 380 -19.50 1.29 -3.79
N LEU A 381 -18.54 2.04 -4.36
CA LEU A 381 -18.04 3.28 -3.76
C LEU A 381 -19.12 4.37 -3.62
N LYS A 382 -20.05 4.45 -4.59
CA LYS A 382 -21.19 5.38 -4.51
C LYS A 382 -22.12 5.00 -3.34
N ASP A 383 -22.28 3.71 -3.08
CA ASP A 383 -23.18 3.16 -2.08
C ASP A 383 -22.54 2.91 -0.70
N TRP A 384 -21.23 2.98 -0.58
CA TRP A 384 -20.50 2.79 0.68
C TRP A 384 -21.00 3.68 1.82
N ASN A 385 -21.45 4.91 1.48
CA ASN A 385 -22.07 5.86 2.41
C ASN A 385 -23.59 5.66 2.56
N SER A 386 -24.23 4.91 1.66
CA SER A 386 -25.68 4.73 1.58
C SER A 386 -26.19 3.39 2.17
N LYS A 387 -25.28 2.46 2.50
CA LYS A 387 -25.56 1.11 3.07
C LYS A 387 -26.52 0.26 2.22
N LYS A 388 -26.38 0.30 0.89
CA LYS A 388 -27.17 -0.53 -0.04
C LYS A 388 -26.41 -1.78 -0.46
N LEU A 389 -27.16 -2.87 -0.71
CA LEU A 389 -26.65 -4.09 -1.31
C LEU A 389 -26.19 -3.83 -2.75
N VAL A 390 -25.03 -4.38 -3.12
CA VAL A 390 -24.45 -4.22 -4.46
C VAL A 390 -24.85 -5.37 -5.38
N GLN A 391 -25.20 -5.04 -6.62
CA GLN A 391 -25.57 -6.03 -7.64
C GLN A 391 -24.36 -6.85 -8.09
N GLN A 392 -24.53 -8.17 -8.09
CA GLN A 392 -23.54 -9.14 -8.54
C GLN A 392 -23.87 -9.65 -9.95
N LYS A 393 -22.85 -9.99 -10.74
CA LYS A 393 -23.00 -10.60 -12.07
C LYS A 393 -22.03 -11.77 -12.22
N ALA A 394 -22.51 -12.90 -12.73
CA ALA A 394 -21.66 -14.03 -13.10
C ALA A 394 -20.73 -13.63 -14.27
N ILE A 395 -19.47 -14.08 -14.23
CA ILE A 395 -18.44 -13.69 -15.22
C ILE A 395 -17.56 -14.81 -15.72
#